data_AF-A0A7R9BJ80-F1
#
_entry.id   AF-A0A7R9BJ80-F1
#
_cell.length_a   1.000
_cell.length_b   1.000
_cell.length_c   1.000
_cell.angle_alpha   90.00
_cell.angle_beta   90.00
_cell.angle_gamma   90.00
#
_symmetry.space_group_name_H-M   'P 1'
#
loop_
_entity.id
_entity.type
_entity.pdbx_description
1 polymer ?
#
loop_
_entity_poly.entity_id
_entity_poly.type
_entity_poly.pdbx_seq_one_letter_code
_entity_poly.pdbx_strand_id
1 'polypeptide(L)'
;MSDRMSRNLTAACWLSLLTFLIMIIAFSTPSWLANDGLLPDPKFHKLAFFTATQTFFTFSFTMGMLVCIGVLAFNFVCPTSWEVQALRIIGCGSVGAGIFGGIAVIIFGALGDSRDFMPHWEHNYLSWSFAFGVVGTMFQVISGILFLVESRRLRKRMETSAGGTGLGTAFASYPSDRPVNTPWMKWTGNMRNVYAMAATDRLLVAAGDGPVYVWPWEPMYRQAKPNPVILHILPQGEPGEIHGISSLPGTNSLLFACSSGLVSVVDPHAGKTKQSLRASNTKAGSKPSVFSVAARDENCIVGGQSDGIVSFWDVRKGKDPAFRITPADSVPEASPGSGRLGVTAVDVHSDWMVCGGGMKASLWHIGSRKMSVTYEADASRVLSVLLIGSENGSKKGLNTVLVAGQSEYVSGFNLEGVAKARIPTSSTCVYNVNHGWDFKDDRPVLTASGTSHKINVFAEGLHALDFVF
;
A
#
# COMPACT_ATOMS: atom_id res chain seq x y z
N MET A 1 4.17 8.23 18.21
CA MET A 1 4.61 9.62 17.93
C MET A 1 6.05 9.67 17.40
N SER A 2 6.98 8.89 17.96
CA SER A 2 8.41 8.85 17.54
C SER A 2 8.69 8.29 16.13
N ASP A 3 7.84 7.43 15.57
CA ASP A 3 8.10 6.79 14.26
C ASP A 3 7.69 7.64 13.03
N ARG A 4 6.97 8.75 13.24
CA ARG A 4 6.47 9.61 12.15
C ARG A 4 7.49 10.67 11.70
N MET A 5 8.35 11.13 12.62
CA MET A 5 9.22 12.28 12.38
C MET A 5 10.62 11.86 11.95
N SER A 6 10.98 12.16 10.70
CA SER A 6 12.38 12.04 10.29
C SER A 6 13.24 13.07 11.04
N ARG A 7 14.54 12.78 11.16
CA ARG A 7 15.51 13.74 11.75
C ARG A 7 15.46 15.10 11.05
N ASN A 8 15.21 15.11 9.75
CA ASN A 8 15.12 16.32 8.94
C ASN A 8 13.84 17.11 9.22
N LEU A 9 12.70 16.42 9.33
CA LEU A 9 11.42 17.04 9.67
C LEU A 9 11.46 17.64 11.08
N THR A 10 12.06 16.91 12.02
CA THR A 10 12.26 17.38 13.40
C THR A 10 13.09 18.66 13.43
N ALA A 11 14.22 18.67 12.71
CA ALA A 11 15.08 19.84 12.59
C ALA A 11 14.34 21.04 11.94
N ALA A 12 13.52 20.79 10.91
CA ALA A 12 12.72 21.83 10.26
C ALA A 12 11.68 22.43 11.21
N CYS A 13 10.97 21.61 11.99
CA CYS A 13 10.01 22.08 12.99
C CYS A 13 10.68 22.96 14.06
N TRP A 14 11.80 22.52 14.62
CA TRP A 14 12.55 23.30 15.62
C TRP A 14 13.12 24.60 15.04
N LEU A 15 13.69 24.54 13.83
CA LEU A 15 14.20 25.73 13.15
C LEU A 15 13.08 26.72 12.85
N SER A 16 11.90 26.25 12.41
CA SER A 16 10.73 27.09 12.17
C SER A 16 10.26 27.79 13.45
N LEU A 17 10.17 27.05 14.57
CA LEU A 17 9.77 27.61 15.86
C LEU A 17 10.78 28.67 16.35
N LEU A 18 12.07 28.36 16.30
CA LEU A 18 13.15 29.29 16.65
C LEU A 18 13.10 30.55 15.77
N THR A 19 12.91 30.36 14.46
CA THR A 19 12.83 31.47 13.51
C THR A 19 11.66 32.38 13.82
N PHE A 20 10.49 31.82 14.11
CA PHE A 20 9.32 32.62 14.46
C PHE A 20 9.53 33.42 15.74
N LEU A 21 10.19 32.85 16.76
CA LEU A 21 10.56 33.58 17.98
C LEU A 21 11.51 34.76 17.68
N ILE A 22 12.51 34.56 16.84
CA ILE A 22 13.44 35.61 16.41
C ILE A 22 12.69 36.71 15.64
N MET A 23 11.75 36.33 14.77
CA MET A 23 10.94 37.27 13.99
C MET A 23 9.97 38.05 14.88
N ILE A 24 9.41 37.45 15.94
CA ILE A 24 8.63 38.17 16.96
C ILE A 24 9.50 39.23 17.62
N ILE A 25 10.71 38.89 18.06
CA ILE A 25 11.61 39.86 18.69
C ILE A 25 11.93 41.01 17.71
N ALA A 26 12.27 40.69 16.46
CA ALA A 26 12.55 41.69 15.42
C ALA A 26 11.35 42.58 15.08
N PHE A 27 10.11 42.08 15.22
CA PHE A 27 8.87 42.79 14.92
C PHE A 27 8.35 43.60 16.12
N SER A 28 8.43 43.05 17.33
CA SER A 28 7.86 43.64 18.55
C SER A 28 8.81 44.60 19.26
N THR A 29 10.11 44.56 18.97
CA THR A 29 11.07 45.49 19.59
C THR A 29 11.03 46.82 18.84
N PRO A 30 10.87 47.96 19.55
CA PRO A 30 10.75 49.26 18.92
C PRO A 30 12.06 49.59 18.20
N SER A 31 11.97 49.65 16.88
CA SER A 31 12.93 50.26 15.96
C SER A 31 14.15 49.40 15.58
N TRP A 32 14.28 49.16 14.28
CA TRP A 32 15.53 48.66 13.64
C TRP A 32 16.68 49.69 13.69
N LEU A 33 16.38 50.92 14.10
CA LEU A 33 17.31 51.99 14.44
C LEU A 33 17.25 52.26 15.94
N ALA A 34 18.39 52.22 16.62
CA ALA A 34 18.55 52.67 17.99
C ALA A 34 19.09 54.10 18.00
N ASN A 35 18.42 55.00 18.71
CA ASN A 35 18.87 56.38 18.93
C ASN A 35 19.59 56.45 20.29
N ASP A 36 20.64 57.26 20.40
CA ASP A 36 21.42 57.44 21.63
C ASP A 36 20.70 58.25 22.74
N GLY A 37 19.48 58.73 22.47
CA GLY A 37 18.63 59.42 23.43
C GLY A 37 18.90 60.92 23.56
N LEU A 38 19.80 61.47 22.74
CA LEU A 38 20.17 62.89 22.78
C LEU A 38 19.18 63.79 22.02
N LEU A 39 18.30 63.21 21.20
CA LEU A 39 17.29 63.92 20.42
C LEU A 39 15.90 63.81 21.07
N PRO A 40 15.33 64.92 21.58
CA PRO A 40 14.05 64.87 22.29
C PRO A 40 12.84 64.60 21.38
N ASP A 41 12.91 64.94 20.08
CA ASP A 41 11.82 64.74 19.10
C ASP A 41 12.34 64.33 17.70
N PRO A 42 12.75 63.06 17.51
CA PRO A 42 13.15 62.56 16.20
C PRO A 42 11.97 62.58 15.19
N LYS A 43 12.08 63.36 14.11
CA LYS A 43 11.07 63.44 13.03
C LYS A 43 11.61 62.85 11.72
N PHE A 44 10.85 61.93 11.11
CA PHE A 44 11.19 61.33 9.81
C PHE A 44 10.75 62.24 8.65
N HIS A 45 11.65 62.53 7.71
CA HIS A 45 11.39 63.41 6.55
C HIS A 45 11.09 62.65 5.25
N LYS A 46 11.65 61.45 5.04
CA LYS A 46 11.40 60.61 3.86
C LYS A 46 10.78 59.27 4.25
N LEU A 47 9.46 59.25 4.42
CA LEU A 47 8.73 58.08 4.97
C LEU A 47 8.58 56.91 3.99
N ALA A 48 8.76 57.12 2.67
CA ALA A 48 8.35 56.14 1.65
C ALA A 48 9.08 54.79 1.75
N PHE A 49 10.42 54.77 1.88
CA PHE A 49 11.16 53.51 2.00
C PHE A 49 10.92 52.83 3.36
N PHE A 50 10.68 53.62 4.40
CA PHE A 50 10.36 53.12 5.73
C PHE A 50 8.98 52.43 5.74
N THR A 51 7.98 53.06 5.12
CA THR A 51 6.66 52.46 4.89
C THR A 51 6.78 51.18 4.05
N ALA A 52 7.59 51.16 3.00
CA ALA A 52 7.83 49.96 2.21
C ALA A 52 8.47 48.83 3.03
N THR A 53 9.50 49.13 3.81
CA THR A 53 10.17 48.19 4.73
C THR A 53 9.17 47.57 5.69
N GLN A 54 8.38 48.41 6.38
CA GLN A 54 7.37 47.96 7.33
C GLN A 54 6.29 47.10 6.67
N THR A 55 5.84 47.46 5.48
CA THR A 55 4.80 46.72 4.74
C THR A 55 5.27 45.30 4.41
N PHE A 56 6.45 45.17 3.81
CA PHE A 56 7.02 43.87 3.45
C PHE A 56 7.38 43.02 4.68
N PHE A 57 7.90 43.64 5.74
CA PHE A 57 8.20 42.92 6.98
C PHE A 57 6.92 42.46 7.69
N THR A 58 5.83 43.24 7.61
CA THR A 58 4.51 42.84 8.14
C THR A 58 3.92 41.66 7.35
N PHE A 59 4.05 41.64 6.02
CA PHE A 59 3.67 40.46 5.23
C PHE A 59 4.51 39.22 5.57
N SER A 60 5.82 39.40 5.79
CA SER A 60 6.70 38.33 6.25
C SER A 60 6.25 37.78 7.61
N PHE A 61 6.00 38.66 8.58
CA PHE A 61 5.58 38.29 9.93
C PHE A 61 4.22 37.56 9.94
N THR A 62 3.22 38.11 9.24
CA THR A 62 1.88 37.52 9.17
C THR A 62 1.88 36.16 8.49
N MET A 63 2.59 36.00 7.37
CA MET A 63 2.76 34.68 6.76
C MET A 63 3.54 33.72 7.67
N GLY A 64 4.58 34.20 8.36
CA GLY A 64 5.32 33.42 9.36
C GLY A 64 4.44 32.89 10.50
N MET A 65 3.51 33.70 10.98
CA MET A 65 2.53 33.30 12.00
C MET A 65 1.59 32.21 11.49
N LEU A 66 1.07 32.35 10.27
CA LEU A 66 0.22 31.33 9.63
C LEU A 66 1.00 30.02 9.41
N VAL A 67 2.27 30.11 9.04
CA VAL A 67 3.17 28.95 8.94
C VAL A 67 3.35 28.28 10.30
N CYS A 68 3.57 29.04 11.38
CA CYS A 68 3.72 28.49 12.73
C CYS A 68 2.45 27.75 13.17
N ILE A 69 1.27 28.33 12.94
CA ILE A 69 -0.02 27.67 13.18
C ILE A 69 -0.14 26.40 12.33
N GLY A 70 0.24 26.46 11.06
CA GLY A 70 0.24 25.30 10.16
C GLY A 70 1.17 24.17 10.62
N VAL A 71 2.35 24.50 11.15
CA VAL A 71 3.28 23.51 11.73
C VAL A 71 2.68 22.85 12.97
N LEU A 72 2.03 23.62 13.85
CA LEU A 72 1.33 23.06 15.01
C LEU A 72 0.17 22.15 14.57
N ALA A 73 -0.67 22.61 13.64
CA ALA A 73 -1.77 21.83 13.09
C ALA A 73 -1.29 20.53 12.42
N PHE A 74 -0.15 20.58 11.71
CA PHE A 74 0.50 19.41 11.13
C PHE A 74 0.84 18.35 12.19
N ASN A 75 1.35 18.77 13.35
CA ASN A 75 1.76 17.85 14.41
C ASN A 75 0.58 17.22 15.18
N PHE A 76 -0.54 17.93 15.35
CA PHE A 76 -1.64 17.47 16.20
C PHE A 76 -2.83 16.86 15.43
N VAL A 77 -3.16 17.38 14.26
CA VAL A 77 -4.47 17.13 13.62
C VAL A 77 -4.35 16.60 12.19
N CYS A 78 -3.15 16.62 11.59
CA CYS A 78 -3.03 16.29 10.17
C CYS A 78 -3.24 14.78 9.89
N PRO A 79 -4.24 14.43 9.06
CA PRO A 79 -4.45 13.05 8.62
C PRO A 79 -3.39 12.66 7.58
N THR A 80 -3.04 11.37 7.56
CA THR A 80 -1.94 10.83 6.72
C THR A 80 -2.09 11.13 5.23
N SER A 81 -3.32 11.24 4.72
CA SER A 81 -3.62 11.54 3.31
C SER A 81 -3.23 12.95 2.88
N TRP A 82 -3.20 13.91 3.80
CA TRP A 82 -2.88 15.31 3.50
C TRP A 82 -1.44 15.70 3.83
N GLU A 83 -0.64 14.79 4.40
CA GLU A 83 0.71 15.12 4.91
C GLU A 83 1.63 15.76 3.86
N VAL A 84 1.67 15.22 2.63
CA VAL A 84 2.52 15.77 1.55
C VAL A 84 2.05 17.16 1.12
N GLN A 85 0.73 17.38 1.02
CA GLN A 85 0.17 18.67 0.63
C GLN A 85 0.38 19.72 1.73
N ALA A 86 0.16 19.34 3.00
CA ALA A 86 0.40 20.19 4.15
C ALA A 86 1.87 20.65 4.21
N LEU A 87 2.83 19.73 4.07
CA LEU A 87 4.26 20.07 4.06
C LEU A 87 4.64 20.99 2.89
N ARG A 88 3.99 20.86 1.72
CA ARG A 88 4.20 21.78 0.59
C ARG A 88 3.67 23.17 0.88
N ILE A 89 2.45 23.28 1.41
CA ILE A 89 1.84 24.57 1.75
C ILE A 89 2.69 25.28 2.81
N ILE A 90 3.08 24.56 3.87
CA ILE A 90 3.96 25.08 4.94
C ILE A 90 5.31 25.51 4.37
N GLY A 91 5.93 24.68 3.53
CA GLY A 91 7.22 24.98 2.90
C GLY A 91 7.17 26.19 1.96
N CYS A 92 6.19 26.24 1.05
CA CYS A 92 5.99 27.38 0.14
C CYS A 92 5.66 28.67 0.90
N GLY A 93 4.80 28.60 1.92
CA GLY A 93 4.47 29.73 2.79
C GLY A 93 5.70 30.24 3.54
N SER A 94 6.56 29.34 4.02
CA SER A 94 7.81 29.70 4.70
C SER A 94 8.78 30.41 3.75
N VAL A 95 8.99 29.88 2.54
CA VAL A 95 9.85 30.52 1.53
C VAL A 95 9.29 31.88 1.12
N GLY A 96 7.98 31.98 0.89
CA GLY A 96 7.31 33.25 0.58
C GLY A 96 7.50 34.29 1.68
N ALA A 97 7.29 33.91 2.94
CA ALA A 97 7.53 34.77 4.10
C ALA A 97 8.99 35.24 4.16
N GLY A 98 9.94 34.33 3.91
CA GLY A 98 11.37 34.65 3.86
C GLY A 98 11.74 35.63 2.74
N ILE A 99 11.14 35.50 1.55
CA ILE A 99 11.36 36.44 0.43
C ILE A 99 10.86 37.84 0.77
N PHE A 100 9.63 37.97 1.30
CA PHE A 100 9.11 39.27 1.71
C PHE A 100 9.96 39.91 2.81
N GLY A 101 10.42 39.12 3.78
CA GLY A 101 11.30 39.61 4.83
C GLY A 101 12.67 40.02 4.28
N GLY A 102 13.23 39.25 3.35
CA GLY A 102 14.47 39.58 2.66
C GLY A 102 14.37 40.89 1.87
N ILE A 103 13.26 41.14 1.18
CA ILE A 103 13.00 42.43 0.51
C ILE A 103 13.02 43.58 1.53
N ALA A 104 12.34 43.42 2.68
CA ALA A 104 12.34 44.45 3.73
C ALA A 104 13.75 44.71 4.28
N VAL A 105 14.51 43.65 4.58
CA VAL A 105 15.89 43.73 5.08
C VAL A 105 16.82 44.40 4.06
N ILE A 106 16.67 44.11 2.77
CA ILE A 106 17.47 44.72 1.69
C ILE A 106 17.12 46.20 1.53
N ILE A 107 15.84 46.57 1.50
CA ILE A 107 15.41 47.97 1.38
C ILE A 107 15.99 48.78 2.55
N PHE A 108 15.85 48.27 3.77
CA PHE A 108 16.36 48.93 4.95
C PHE A 108 17.89 48.94 5.00
N GLY A 109 18.55 47.85 4.63
CA GLY A 109 20.01 47.79 4.59
C GLY A 109 20.63 48.72 3.55
N ALA A 110 19.97 48.91 2.40
CA ALA A 110 20.46 49.78 1.33
C ALA A 110 20.17 51.27 1.55
N LEU A 111 19.02 51.60 2.16
CA LEU A 111 18.57 52.99 2.32
C LEU A 111 18.63 53.50 3.75
N GLY A 112 18.78 52.62 4.74
CA GLY A 112 18.77 52.96 6.17
C GLY A 112 19.97 53.79 6.64
N ASP A 113 21.07 53.81 5.87
CA ASP A 113 22.23 54.68 6.11
C ASP A 113 22.16 56.01 5.33
N SER A 114 21.07 56.24 4.59
CA SER A 114 20.91 57.49 3.82
C SER A 114 20.75 58.68 4.75
N ARG A 115 21.53 59.74 4.54
CA ARG A 115 21.59 60.93 5.41
C ARG A 115 20.40 61.88 5.28
N ASP A 116 19.38 61.48 4.53
CA ASP A 116 18.34 62.39 4.03
C ASP A 116 16.97 62.19 4.68
N PHE A 117 16.76 61.09 5.40
CA PHE A 117 15.43 60.73 5.88
C PHE A 117 15.20 61.08 7.36
N MET A 118 16.26 61.44 8.09
CA MET A 118 16.20 61.79 9.51
C MET A 118 17.28 62.84 9.86
N PRO A 119 16.96 63.91 10.60
CA PRO A 119 17.95 64.86 11.12
C PRO A 119 18.91 64.16 12.09
N HIS A 120 20.17 64.61 12.15
CA HIS A 120 21.16 64.08 13.09
C HIS A 120 21.36 62.56 12.97
N TRP A 121 21.46 62.08 11.72
CA TRP A 121 21.63 60.67 11.36
C TRP A 121 22.83 60.01 12.04
N GLU A 122 23.86 60.78 12.38
CA GLU A 122 25.08 60.35 13.09
C GLU A 122 24.85 59.75 14.49
N HIS A 123 23.69 60.03 15.09
CA HIS A 123 23.29 59.56 16.41
C HIS A 123 22.38 58.31 16.37
N ASN A 124 22.15 57.74 15.19
CA ASN A 124 21.35 56.52 15.04
C ASN A 124 22.22 55.34 14.60
N TYR A 125 22.07 54.21 15.30
CA TYR A 125 22.80 52.99 15.03
C TYR A 125 21.85 51.85 14.66
N LEU A 126 22.34 50.87 13.91
CA LEU A 126 21.59 49.64 13.64
C LEU A 126 21.35 48.88 14.93
N SER A 127 20.08 48.61 15.25
CA SER A 127 19.73 47.90 16.48
C SER A 127 19.86 46.38 16.32
N TRP A 128 19.94 45.67 17.45
CA TRP A 128 19.92 44.21 17.48
C TRP A 128 18.66 43.62 16.82
N SER A 129 17.55 44.36 16.81
CA SER A 129 16.30 43.96 16.14
C SER A 129 16.48 43.82 14.63
N PHE A 130 17.29 44.67 14.00
CA PHE A 130 17.62 44.53 12.59
C PHE A 130 18.44 43.27 12.33
N ALA A 131 19.45 43.00 13.17
CA ALA A 131 20.26 41.79 13.07
C ALA A 131 19.39 40.53 13.21
N PHE A 132 18.45 40.52 14.16
CA PHE A 132 17.47 39.44 14.29
C PHE A 132 16.53 39.34 13.08
N GLY A 133 16.14 40.46 12.46
CA GLY A 133 15.40 40.46 11.19
C GLY A 133 16.17 39.80 10.05
N VAL A 134 17.47 40.10 9.91
CA VAL A 134 18.35 39.46 8.90
C VAL A 134 18.45 37.95 9.16
N VAL A 135 18.79 37.55 10.38
CA VAL A 135 18.97 36.13 10.74
C VAL A 135 17.66 35.36 10.62
N GLY A 136 16.56 35.93 11.10
CA GLY A 136 15.23 35.33 11.03
C GLY A 136 14.79 35.10 9.59
N THR A 137 14.96 36.07 8.70
CA THR A 137 14.57 35.91 7.29
C THR A 137 15.39 34.84 6.57
N MET A 138 16.69 34.72 6.85
CA MET A 138 17.53 33.65 6.31
C MET A 138 17.08 32.27 6.82
N PHE A 139 16.88 32.13 8.13
CA PHE A 139 16.44 30.86 8.72
C PHE A 139 15.03 30.46 8.24
N GLN A 140 14.16 31.44 7.96
CA GLN A 140 12.83 31.19 7.43
C GLN A 140 12.89 30.52 6.05
N VAL A 141 13.78 30.99 5.17
CA VAL A 141 14.00 30.38 3.85
C VAL A 141 14.59 28.97 4.00
N ILE A 142 15.59 28.79 4.86
CA ILE A 142 16.22 27.48 5.10
C ILE A 142 15.19 26.47 5.62
N SER A 143 14.39 26.87 6.61
CA SER A 143 13.29 26.07 7.16
C SER A 143 12.28 25.68 6.06
N GLY A 144 11.87 26.64 5.23
CA GLY A 144 10.98 26.38 4.10
C GLY A 144 11.54 25.38 3.09
N ILE A 145 12.83 25.49 2.74
CA ILE A 145 13.50 24.53 1.86
C ILE A 145 13.53 23.14 2.50
N LEU A 146 13.79 23.02 3.81
CA LEU A 146 13.78 21.74 4.51
C LEU A 146 12.39 21.08 4.47
N PHE A 147 11.31 21.83 4.68
CA PHE A 147 9.95 21.31 4.54
C PHE A 147 9.64 20.87 3.10
N LEU A 148 10.12 21.59 2.09
CA LEU A 148 9.95 21.19 0.69
C LEU A 148 10.76 19.93 0.35
N VAL A 149 11.99 19.81 0.84
CA VAL A 149 12.80 18.60 0.68
C VAL A 149 12.12 17.41 1.36
N GLU A 150 11.59 17.60 2.56
CA GLU A 150 10.88 16.53 3.26
C GLU A 150 9.58 16.16 2.54
N SER A 151 8.82 17.14 2.01
CA SER A 151 7.63 16.87 1.19
C SER A 151 7.97 16.02 -0.04
N ARG A 152 9.13 16.24 -0.66
CA ARG A 152 9.62 15.45 -1.79
C ARG A 152 10.06 14.06 -1.36
N ARG A 153 10.74 13.94 -0.21
CA ARG A 153 11.17 12.64 0.34
C ARG A 153 9.97 11.80 0.77
N LEU A 154 9.00 12.40 1.45
CA LEU A 154 7.78 11.72 1.86
C LEU A 154 6.96 11.29 0.65
N ARG A 155 6.81 12.16 -0.35
CA ARG A 155 6.21 11.79 -1.64
C ARG A 155 6.95 10.62 -2.30
N LYS A 156 8.28 10.68 -2.40
CA LYS A 156 9.08 9.58 -2.95
C LYS A 156 8.93 8.30 -2.13
N ARG A 157 8.88 8.39 -0.79
CA ARG A 157 8.64 7.25 0.10
C ARG A 157 7.26 6.66 -0.14
N MET A 158 6.22 7.49 -0.23
CA MET A 158 4.87 7.07 -0.59
C MET A 158 4.84 6.46 -1.99
N GLU A 159 5.56 7.03 -2.97
CA GLU A 159 5.71 6.49 -4.32
C GLU A 159 6.53 5.19 -4.36
N THR A 160 7.51 4.99 -3.46
CA THR A 160 8.28 3.74 -3.33
C THR A 160 7.60 2.71 -2.45
N SER A 161 6.74 3.09 -1.51
CA SER A 161 5.85 2.17 -0.81
C SER A 161 4.71 1.77 -1.75
N ALA A 162 4.23 2.72 -2.55
CA ALA A 162 3.38 2.51 -3.73
C ALA A 162 4.17 2.01 -4.96
N GLY A 163 5.47 1.71 -4.80
CA GLY A 163 6.43 1.42 -5.87
C GLY A 163 7.16 0.09 -5.66
N GLY A 164 7.24 -0.35 -4.40
CA GLY A 164 7.26 -1.74 -3.94
C GLY A 164 5.84 -2.32 -3.81
N THR A 165 4.86 -1.59 -4.31
CA THR A 165 3.65 -2.07 -4.98
C THR A 165 3.60 -1.42 -6.36
N GLY A 166 4.61 -1.69 -7.20
CA GLY A 166 4.99 -0.97 -8.43
C GLY A 166 3.91 -0.66 -9.47
N LEU A 167 2.99 0.26 -9.17
CA LEU A 167 1.92 0.68 -10.09
C LEU A 167 1.73 2.21 -10.20
N GLY A 168 2.31 3.04 -9.31
CA GLY A 168 1.93 4.46 -9.21
C GLY A 168 2.32 5.40 -10.36
N THR A 169 3.38 5.13 -11.13
CA THR A 169 3.86 6.06 -12.17
C THR A 169 3.43 5.70 -13.59
N ALA A 170 2.86 4.52 -13.80
CA ALA A 170 2.26 4.14 -15.09
C ALA A 170 0.80 4.58 -15.23
N PHE A 171 0.17 5.03 -14.14
CA PHE A 171 -1.25 5.39 -14.10
C PHE A 171 -1.54 6.86 -14.46
N ALA A 172 -0.53 7.68 -14.76
CA ALA A 172 -0.74 9.08 -15.12
C ALA A 172 -1.16 9.30 -16.60
N SER A 173 -1.35 8.22 -17.36
CA SER A 173 -1.85 8.27 -18.74
C SER A 173 -3.01 7.30 -18.93
N TYR A 174 -4.07 7.42 -18.13
CA TYR A 174 -5.36 6.83 -18.49
C TYR A 174 -6.07 7.78 -19.45
N PRO A 175 -6.34 7.36 -20.71
CA PRO A 175 -7.34 8.03 -21.51
C PRO A 175 -8.70 7.82 -20.84
N SER A 176 -9.36 8.91 -20.45
CA SER A 176 -10.69 8.94 -19.80
C SER A 176 -11.83 8.43 -20.68
N ASP A 177 -11.57 8.16 -21.96
CA ASP A 177 -12.61 8.01 -22.99
C ASP A 177 -12.87 6.56 -23.41
N ARG A 178 -12.38 5.55 -22.66
CA ARG A 178 -12.63 4.14 -23.00
C ARG A 178 -13.89 3.60 -22.31
N PRO A 179 -14.71 2.80 -23.01
CA PRO A 179 -15.84 2.12 -22.40
C PRO A 179 -15.33 1.14 -21.32
N VAL A 180 -15.92 1.25 -20.12
CA VAL A 180 -15.55 0.59 -18.85
C VAL A 180 -15.45 -0.95 -18.93
N ASN A 181 -15.95 -1.57 -20.01
CA ASN A 181 -16.14 -3.01 -20.13
C ASN A 181 -15.29 -3.68 -21.23
N THR A 182 -14.14 -3.10 -21.58
CA THR A 182 -13.26 -3.67 -22.62
C THR A 182 -11.88 -4.06 -22.09
N PRO A 183 -11.29 -5.17 -22.56
CA PRO A 183 -9.97 -5.58 -22.12
C PRO A 183 -8.93 -4.53 -22.52
N TRP A 184 -8.06 -4.17 -21.58
CA TRP A 184 -6.99 -3.19 -21.82
C TRP A 184 -6.02 -3.65 -22.91
N MET A 185 -5.68 -4.94 -22.90
CA MET A 185 -4.84 -5.60 -23.89
C MET A 185 -5.32 -7.04 -24.07
N LYS A 186 -5.27 -7.53 -25.32
CA LYS A 186 -5.53 -8.93 -25.66
C LYS A 186 -4.44 -9.40 -26.61
N TRP A 187 -3.83 -10.54 -26.30
CA TRP A 187 -2.91 -11.23 -27.18
C TRP A 187 -3.10 -12.73 -27.05
N THR A 188 -2.73 -13.46 -28.08
CA THR A 188 -2.67 -14.92 -28.06
C THR A 188 -1.25 -15.35 -27.73
N GLY A 189 -1.11 -16.16 -26.68
CA GLY A 189 0.14 -16.83 -26.33
C GLY A 189 0.21 -18.24 -26.91
N ASN A 190 1.34 -18.93 -26.71
CA ASN A 190 1.52 -20.33 -27.08
C ASN A 190 0.91 -21.31 -26.05
N MET A 191 0.33 -20.80 -24.97
CA MET A 191 -0.30 -21.59 -23.92
C MET A 191 -1.71 -22.02 -24.37
N ARG A 192 -2.04 -23.30 -24.20
CA ARG A 192 -3.37 -23.84 -24.54
C ARG A 192 -4.42 -23.40 -23.52
N ASN A 193 -4.20 -23.75 -22.26
CA ASN A 193 -5.07 -23.42 -21.13
C ASN A 193 -4.27 -22.71 -20.05
N VAL A 194 -4.89 -21.70 -19.44
CA VAL A 194 -4.34 -20.99 -18.28
C VAL A 194 -5.15 -21.43 -17.06
N TYR A 195 -4.51 -22.11 -16.12
CA TYR A 195 -5.16 -22.60 -14.90
C TYR A 195 -4.89 -21.69 -13.70
N ALA A 196 -3.72 -21.06 -13.66
CA ALA A 196 -3.36 -20.18 -12.57
C ALA A 196 -2.58 -18.97 -13.07
N MET A 197 -2.80 -17.83 -12.41
CA MET A 197 -2.06 -16.60 -12.64
C MET A 197 -1.68 -15.98 -11.30
N ALA A 198 -0.54 -15.31 -11.27
CA ALA A 198 -0.15 -14.47 -10.15
C ALA A 198 0.48 -13.18 -10.68
N ALA A 199 0.25 -12.10 -9.96
CA ALA A 199 0.88 -10.82 -10.21
C ALA A 199 1.88 -10.53 -9.10
N THR A 200 3.04 -10.03 -9.49
CA THR A 200 4.00 -9.35 -8.62
C THR A 200 4.09 -7.89 -9.07
N ASP A 201 4.80 -7.05 -8.33
CA ASP A 201 4.98 -5.63 -8.67
C ASP A 201 5.56 -5.40 -10.06
N ARG A 202 6.34 -6.36 -10.58
CA ARG A 202 7.09 -6.20 -11.84
C ARG A 202 6.71 -7.21 -12.91
N LEU A 203 6.18 -8.36 -12.50
CA LEU A 203 5.97 -9.50 -13.37
C LEU A 203 4.54 -10.02 -13.25
N LEU A 204 3.94 -10.32 -14.39
CA LEU A 204 2.76 -11.18 -14.53
C LEU A 204 3.24 -12.61 -14.79
N VAL A 205 2.74 -13.57 -14.03
CA VAL A 205 3.06 -14.98 -14.18
C VAL A 205 1.79 -15.75 -14.50
N ALA A 206 1.81 -16.59 -15.53
CA ALA A 206 0.73 -17.51 -15.82
C ALA A 206 1.26 -18.93 -16.00
N ALA A 207 0.47 -19.89 -15.57
CA ALA A 207 0.74 -21.31 -15.71
C ALA A 207 -0.54 -22.08 -16.02
N GLY A 208 -0.35 -23.26 -16.61
CA GLY A 208 -1.39 -24.21 -16.93
C GLY A 208 -0.74 -25.48 -17.44
N ASP A 209 -0.97 -25.80 -18.72
CA ASP A 209 -0.33 -26.93 -19.38
C ASP A 209 1.09 -26.57 -19.86
N GLY A 210 2.10 -27.22 -19.28
CA GLY A 210 3.48 -27.11 -19.74
C GLY A 210 4.29 -26.02 -19.00
N PRO A 211 5.12 -25.21 -19.70
CA PRO A 211 6.01 -24.27 -19.05
C PRO A 211 5.26 -23.06 -18.48
N VAL A 212 5.88 -22.41 -17.50
CA VAL A 212 5.39 -21.17 -16.91
C VAL A 212 5.87 -19.99 -17.74
N TYR A 213 4.96 -19.05 -17.99
CA TYR A 213 5.26 -17.85 -18.76
C TYR A 213 5.26 -16.65 -17.82
N VAL A 214 6.31 -15.84 -17.93
CA VAL A 214 6.55 -14.66 -17.11
C VAL A 214 6.69 -13.45 -18.01
N TRP A 215 5.80 -12.48 -17.85
CA TRP A 215 5.82 -11.22 -18.61
C TRP A 215 6.18 -10.05 -17.70
N PRO A 216 7.09 -9.16 -18.10
CA PRO A 216 7.27 -7.89 -17.42
C PRO A 216 6.08 -6.96 -17.65
N TRP A 217 5.68 -6.21 -16.62
CA TRP A 217 4.60 -5.22 -16.75
C TRP A 217 5.00 -4.01 -17.60
N GLU A 218 6.29 -3.64 -17.63
CA GLU A 218 6.76 -2.40 -18.28
C GLU A 218 6.33 -2.24 -19.75
N PRO A 219 6.48 -3.24 -20.65
CA PRO A 219 5.99 -3.12 -22.02
C PRO A 219 4.46 -3.04 -22.12
N MET A 220 3.74 -3.70 -21.20
CA MET A 220 2.28 -3.75 -21.21
C MET A 220 1.66 -2.38 -20.89
N TYR A 221 2.27 -1.61 -20.00
CA TYR A 221 1.85 -0.22 -19.73
C TYR A 221 1.99 0.68 -20.95
N ARG A 222 3.00 0.43 -21.80
CA ARG A 222 3.19 1.15 -23.07
C ARG A 222 2.35 0.60 -24.22
N GLN A 223 1.41 -0.30 -23.93
CA GLN A 223 0.59 -1.01 -24.91
C GLN A 223 1.41 -1.76 -25.98
N ALA A 224 2.65 -2.12 -25.66
CA ALA A 224 3.50 -2.92 -26.53
C ALA A 224 3.30 -4.41 -26.21
N LYS A 225 3.38 -5.27 -27.24
CA LYS A 225 3.29 -6.73 -27.08
C LYS A 225 4.43 -7.21 -26.16
N PRO A 226 4.14 -7.80 -24.98
CA PRO A 226 5.19 -8.24 -24.07
C PRO A 226 5.80 -9.56 -24.56
N ASN A 227 7.12 -9.67 -24.47
CA ASN A 227 7.81 -10.94 -24.72
C ASN A 227 7.92 -11.73 -23.40
N PRO A 228 7.40 -12.96 -23.33
CA PRO A 228 7.53 -13.78 -22.14
C PRO A 228 8.94 -14.35 -21.97
N VAL A 229 9.36 -14.45 -20.72
CA VAL A 229 10.38 -15.39 -20.28
C VAL A 229 9.69 -16.72 -19.96
N ILE A 230 10.21 -17.82 -20.52
CA ILE A 230 9.64 -19.16 -20.35
C ILE A 230 10.46 -19.90 -19.30
N LEU A 231 9.79 -20.40 -18.25
CA LEU A 231 10.39 -21.13 -17.15
C LEU A 231 9.89 -22.58 -17.13
N HIS A 232 10.83 -23.52 -17.07
CA HIS A 232 10.55 -24.94 -16.88
C HIS A 232 10.71 -25.29 -15.41
N ILE A 233 9.60 -25.31 -14.68
CA ILE A 233 9.59 -25.50 -13.22
C ILE A 233 9.56 -26.99 -12.85
N LEU A 234 8.94 -27.82 -13.70
CA LEU A 234 8.85 -29.26 -13.47
C LEU A 234 10.18 -29.95 -13.76
N PRO A 235 10.58 -30.94 -12.94
CA PRO A 235 11.72 -31.80 -13.25
C PRO A 235 11.57 -32.45 -14.63
N GLN A 236 12.68 -32.63 -15.35
CA GLN A 236 12.67 -33.27 -16.67
C GLN A 236 11.99 -34.65 -16.60
N GLY A 237 10.96 -34.84 -17.42
CA GLY A 237 10.25 -36.12 -17.54
C GLY A 237 9.06 -36.31 -16.59
N GLU A 238 8.76 -35.40 -15.66
CA GLU A 238 7.51 -35.44 -14.90
C GLU A 238 6.42 -34.67 -15.68
N PRO A 239 5.38 -35.35 -16.22
CA PRO A 239 4.20 -34.67 -16.71
C PRO A 239 3.46 -34.04 -15.54
N GLY A 240 3.00 -32.80 -15.70
CA GLY A 240 2.30 -32.10 -14.65
C GLY A 240 1.67 -30.82 -15.15
N GLU A 241 0.49 -30.55 -14.63
CA GLU A 241 -0.26 -29.32 -14.83
C GLU A 241 -0.10 -28.47 -13.57
N ILE A 242 -0.01 -27.16 -13.74
CA ILE A 242 0.11 -26.24 -12.62
C ILE A 242 -1.27 -25.66 -12.34
N HIS A 243 -1.85 -25.98 -11.18
CA HIS A 243 -3.22 -25.59 -10.83
C HIS A 243 -3.29 -24.38 -9.90
N GLY A 244 -2.20 -24.06 -9.19
CA GLY A 244 -2.19 -22.95 -8.24
C GLY A 244 -0.85 -22.22 -8.24
N ILE A 245 -0.91 -20.89 -8.13
CA ILE A 245 0.25 -20.03 -7.92
C ILE A 245 -0.05 -19.11 -6.74
N SER A 246 0.90 -18.98 -5.83
CA SER A 246 0.81 -18.04 -4.70
C SER A 246 2.17 -17.40 -4.44
N SER A 247 2.17 -16.20 -3.86
CA SER A 247 3.43 -15.55 -3.44
C SER A 247 3.86 -16.08 -2.07
N LEU A 248 5.16 -16.18 -1.85
CA LEU A 248 5.71 -16.46 -0.53
C LEU A 248 6.01 -15.11 0.15
N PRO A 249 5.24 -14.70 1.18
CA PRO A 249 5.38 -13.41 1.85
C PRO A 249 6.82 -13.18 2.29
N GLY A 250 7.29 -11.93 2.27
CA GLY A 250 8.64 -11.57 2.71
C GLY A 250 9.77 -11.98 1.76
N THR A 251 9.47 -12.70 0.67
CA THR A 251 10.44 -13.09 -0.35
C THR A 251 9.97 -12.72 -1.74
N ASN A 252 10.89 -12.66 -2.71
CA ASN A 252 10.55 -12.54 -4.13
C ASN A 252 10.21 -13.88 -4.79
N SER A 253 9.88 -14.92 -4.00
CA SER A 253 9.66 -16.27 -4.53
C SER A 253 8.16 -16.55 -4.73
N LEU A 254 7.86 -17.34 -5.75
CA LEU A 254 6.51 -17.83 -6.05
C LEU A 254 6.42 -19.32 -5.78
N LEU A 255 5.23 -19.75 -5.36
CA LEU A 255 4.87 -21.13 -5.10
C LEU A 255 4.05 -21.66 -6.26
N PHE A 256 4.36 -22.86 -6.73
CA PHE A 256 3.65 -23.52 -7.82
C PHE A 256 3.13 -24.87 -7.36
N ALA A 257 1.81 -25.04 -7.35
CA ALA A 257 1.14 -26.30 -7.05
C ALA A 257 0.94 -27.11 -8.34
N CYS A 258 1.42 -28.35 -8.34
CA CYS A 258 1.35 -29.23 -9.49
C CYS A 258 0.52 -30.49 -9.25
N SER A 259 -0.12 -30.99 -10.31
CA SER A 259 -0.80 -32.29 -10.34
C SER A 259 0.13 -33.48 -10.06
N SER A 260 1.44 -33.34 -10.23
CA SER A 260 2.43 -34.38 -9.86
C SER A 260 2.65 -34.56 -8.35
N GLY A 261 1.93 -33.77 -7.54
CA GLY A 261 2.11 -33.70 -6.09
C GLY A 261 3.31 -32.85 -5.68
N LEU A 262 3.89 -32.07 -6.59
CA LEU A 262 5.01 -31.19 -6.29
C LEU A 262 4.55 -29.77 -5.99
N VAL A 263 5.10 -29.17 -4.94
CA VAL A 263 5.02 -27.74 -4.66
C VAL A 263 6.41 -27.15 -4.84
N SER A 264 6.60 -26.32 -5.87
CA SER A 264 7.91 -25.73 -6.17
C SER A 264 7.99 -24.28 -5.73
N VAL A 265 9.09 -23.93 -5.05
CA VAL A 265 9.45 -22.55 -4.67
C VAL A 265 10.45 -22.04 -5.69
N VAL A 266 10.05 -21.03 -6.47
CA VAL A 266 10.84 -20.53 -7.62
C VAL A 266 11.05 -19.04 -7.50
N ASP A 267 12.27 -18.58 -7.79
CA ASP A 267 12.50 -17.16 -8.05
C ASP A 267 12.16 -16.84 -9.51
N PRO A 268 11.12 -16.04 -9.80
CA PRO A 268 10.78 -15.69 -11.17
C PRO A 268 11.87 -14.84 -11.84
N HIS A 269 12.72 -14.13 -11.07
CA HIS A 269 13.80 -13.31 -11.63
C HIS A 269 15.05 -14.14 -11.95
N ALA A 270 15.41 -15.07 -11.07
CA ALA A 270 16.57 -15.94 -11.28
C ALA A 270 16.27 -17.10 -12.24
N GLY A 271 14.99 -17.41 -12.48
CA GLY A 271 14.55 -18.50 -13.34
C GLY A 271 14.94 -19.89 -12.83
N LYS A 272 15.22 -20.01 -11.52
CA LYS A 272 15.67 -21.25 -10.88
C LYS A 272 14.74 -21.66 -9.74
N THR A 273 14.44 -22.95 -9.69
CA THR A 273 13.72 -23.57 -8.57
C THR A 273 14.65 -23.62 -7.36
N LYS A 274 14.29 -22.93 -6.28
CA LYS A 274 15.03 -22.92 -5.01
C LYS A 274 14.82 -24.22 -4.24
N GLN A 275 13.57 -24.67 -4.20
CA GLN A 275 13.18 -25.84 -3.42
C GLN A 275 11.96 -26.50 -4.05
N SER A 276 11.90 -27.82 -3.94
CA SER A 276 10.76 -28.63 -4.36
C SER A 276 10.29 -29.47 -3.18
N LEU A 277 9.04 -29.25 -2.79
CA LEU A 277 8.34 -29.88 -1.67
C LEU A 277 7.36 -30.91 -2.24
N ARG A 278 7.15 -32.02 -1.55
CA ARG A 278 6.27 -33.08 -2.07
C ARG A 278 5.04 -33.28 -1.17
N ALA A 279 3.88 -33.32 -1.80
CA ALA A 279 2.62 -33.76 -1.25
C ALA A 279 2.64 -35.29 -1.15
N SER A 280 2.98 -35.77 0.06
CA SER A 280 2.86 -37.16 0.53
C SER A 280 3.82 -38.21 -0.05
N ASN A 281 4.19 -39.14 0.83
CA ASN A 281 4.49 -40.54 0.53
C ASN A 281 3.43 -41.35 1.30
N THR A 282 2.26 -41.60 0.71
CA THR A 282 1.36 -42.61 1.27
C THR A 282 2.07 -43.97 1.15
N LYS A 283 1.90 -44.87 2.14
CA LYS A 283 2.38 -46.27 2.07
C LYS A 283 1.89 -47.03 0.81
N ALA A 284 0.95 -46.45 0.05
CA ALA A 284 0.33 -46.99 -1.16
C ALA A 284 0.99 -46.52 -2.47
N GLY A 285 2.03 -45.69 -2.43
CA GLY A 285 2.80 -45.28 -3.62
C GLY A 285 2.12 -44.30 -4.58
N SER A 286 0.83 -43.98 -4.40
CA SER A 286 0.11 -43.00 -5.20
C SER A 286 0.39 -41.57 -4.72
N LYS A 287 0.76 -40.70 -5.67
CA LYS A 287 1.10 -39.28 -5.45
C LYS A 287 -0.18 -38.44 -5.65
N PRO A 288 -0.73 -37.80 -4.61
CA PRO A 288 -1.91 -36.95 -4.77
C PRO A 288 -1.56 -35.64 -5.50
N SER A 289 -2.50 -35.13 -6.29
CA SER A 289 -2.38 -33.83 -6.95
C SER A 289 -2.54 -32.71 -5.93
N VAL A 290 -1.76 -31.63 -6.07
CA VAL A 290 -1.98 -30.39 -5.31
C VAL A 290 -2.76 -29.42 -6.17
N PHE A 291 -3.97 -29.04 -5.73
CA PHE A 291 -4.85 -28.15 -6.49
C PHE A 291 -4.68 -26.68 -6.12
N SER A 292 -4.43 -26.40 -4.84
CA SER A 292 -4.31 -25.03 -4.34
C SER A 292 -3.16 -24.94 -3.33
N VAL A 293 -2.50 -23.79 -3.32
CA VAL A 293 -1.37 -23.47 -2.45
C VAL A 293 -1.53 -22.05 -1.91
N ALA A 294 -1.22 -21.88 -0.63
CA ALA A 294 -1.17 -20.61 0.06
C ALA A 294 0.07 -20.56 0.96
N ALA A 295 0.49 -19.37 1.36
CA ALA A 295 1.58 -19.19 2.30
C ALA A 295 1.13 -18.34 3.48
N ARG A 296 1.40 -18.84 4.68
CA ARG A 296 1.09 -18.11 5.92
C ARG A 296 2.13 -17.04 6.22
N ASP A 297 3.40 -17.41 6.06
CA ASP A 297 4.57 -16.63 6.36
C ASP A 297 5.72 -17.08 5.44
N GLU A 298 6.91 -16.49 5.59
CA GLU A 298 8.12 -16.82 4.81
C GLU A 298 8.52 -18.31 4.85
N ASN A 299 7.99 -19.08 5.80
CA ASN A 299 8.45 -20.43 6.12
C ASN A 299 7.34 -21.46 6.09
N CYS A 300 6.08 -21.06 6.28
CA CYS A 300 4.96 -21.99 6.33
C CYS A 300 4.12 -21.92 5.05
N ILE A 301 4.17 -23.01 4.29
CA ILE A 301 3.40 -23.22 3.06
C ILE A 301 2.28 -24.21 3.36
N VAL A 302 1.10 -23.95 2.79
CA VAL A 302 -0.11 -24.76 2.98
C VAL A 302 -0.65 -25.17 1.62
N GLY A 303 -1.09 -26.41 1.47
CA GLY A 303 -1.57 -26.91 0.18
C GLY A 303 -2.66 -27.96 0.32
N GLY A 304 -3.70 -27.79 -0.48
CA GLY A 304 -4.85 -28.68 -0.57
C GLY A 304 -4.64 -29.77 -1.62
N GLN A 305 -4.89 -31.02 -1.24
CA GLN A 305 -4.62 -32.20 -2.06
C GLN A 305 -5.89 -32.91 -2.54
N SER A 306 -5.76 -33.65 -3.64
CA SER A 306 -6.84 -34.43 -4.23
C SER A 306 -7.36 -35.56 -3.36
N ASP A 307 -6.57 -36.04 -2.41
CA ASP A 307 -6.95 -37.09 -1.46
C ASP A 307 -7.72 -36.57 -0.23
N GLY A 308 -7.96 -35.26 -0.17
CA GLY A 308 -8.68 -34.60 0.92
C GLY A 308 -7.79 -34.17 2.07
N ILE A 309 -6.46 -34.23 1.91
CA ILE A 309 -5.50 -33.81 2.95
C ILE A 309 -5.05 -32.36 2.70
N VAL A 310 -4.93 -31.59 3.77
CA VAL A 310 -4.18 -30.32 3.76
C VAL A 310 -2.81 -30.55 4.39
N SER A 311 -1.76 -30.32 3.61
CA SER A 311 -0.38 -30.45 4.09
C SER A 311 0.23 -29.08 4.38
N PHE A 312 1.03 -29.05 5.44
CA PHE A 312 1.78 -27.88 5.86
C PHE A 312 3.27 -28.19 5.74
N TRP A 313 3.99 -27.41 4.96
CA TRP A 313 5.44 -27.52 4.82
C TRP A 313 6.12 -26.38 5.55
N ASP A 314 7.22 -26.71 6.21
CA ASP A 314 8.17 -25.74 6.74
C ASP A 314 9.38 -25.71 5.80
N VAL A 315 9.58 -24.58 5.12
CA VAL A 315 10.66 -24.36 4.13
C VAL A 315 12.03 -24.73 4.72
N ARG A 316 12.20 -24.57 6.05
CA ARG A 316 13.47 -24.83 6.75
C ARG A 316 13.70 -26.31 7.08
N LYS A 317 12.63 -27.10 7.26
CA LYS A 317 12.72 -28.47 7.83
C LYS A 317 12.95 -29.56 6.79
N GLY A 318 12.73 -29.28 5.51
CA GLY A 318 13.02 -30.24 4.44
C GLY A 318 11.97 -30.27 3.34
N LYS A 319 11.89 -31.39 2.61
CA LYS A 319 10.98 -31.59 1.48
C LYS A 319 9.60 -32.13 1.87
N ASP A 320 9.53 -32.75 3.04
CA ASP A 320 8.32 -33.40 3.55
C ASP A 320 7.44 -32.43 4.35
N PRO A 321 6.12 -32.65 4.39
CA PRO A 321 5.21 -31.86 5.23
C PRO A 321 5.58 -31.96 6.71
N ALA A 322 5.61 -30.83 7.40
CA ALA A 322 5.79 -30.75 8.85
C ALA A 322 4.60 -31.35 9.61
N PHE A 323 3.37 -31.11 9.13
CA PHE A 323 2.17 -31.76 9.64
C PHE A 323 1.05 -31.76 8.59
N ARG A 324 -0.04 -32.48 8.89
CA ARG A 324 -1.18 -32.68 8.00
C ARG A 324 -2.49 -32.54 8.78
N ILE A 325 -3.52 -32.06 8.10
CA ILE A 325 -4.91 -32.03 8.59
C ILE A 325 -5.76 -32.77 7.57
N THR A 326 -6.70 -33.59 8.06
CA THR A 326 -7.70 -34.29 7.24
C THR A 326 -9.07 -33.69 7.57
N PRO A 327 -9.53 -32.66 6.83
CA PRO A 327 -10.78 -31.98 7.18
C PRO A 327 -12.00 -32.90 7.10
N ALA A 328 -11.97 -33.91 6.22
CA ALA A 328 -13.05 -34.88 6.07
C ALA A 328 -13.40 -35.66 7.36
N ASP A 329 -12.44 -35.82 8.29
CA ASP A 329 -12.68 -36.53 9.55
C ASP A 329 -13.47 -35.70 10.57
N SER A 330 -13.50 -34.37 10.40
CA SER A 330 -14.11 -33.44 11.37
C SER A 330 -15.32 -32.69 10.82
N VAL A 331 -15.43 -32.55 9.50
CA VAL A 331 -16.57 -31.88 8.85
C VAL A 331 -17.76 -32.86 8.79
N PRO A 332 -18.92 -32.53 9.38
CA PRO A 332 -20.12 -33.37 9.28
C PRO A 332 -20.50 -33.58 7.80
N GLU A 333 -20.76 -34.84 7.43
CA GLU A 333 -20.87 -35.34 6.05
C GLU A 333 -21.50 -34.39 5.02
N ALA A 334 -20.87 -34.32 3.85
CA ALA A 334 -21.53 -34.00 2.59
C ALA A 334 -22.04 -35.32 1.99
N SER A 335 -23.36 -35.51 1.96
CA SER A 335 -24.17 -36.52 1.26
C SER A 335 -23.62 -37.97 1.15
N PRO A 336 -24.42 -38.99 1.54
CA PRO A 336 -24.02 -40.40 1.41
C PRO A 336 -23.80 -40.76 -0.07
N GLY A 337 -22.58 -41.21 -0.40
CA GLY A 337 -22.16 -41.59 -1.76
C GLY A 337 -20.92 -40.87 -2.29
N SER A 338 -20.42 -39.86 -1.56
CA SER A 338 -19.25 -39.09 -1.97
C SER A 338 -17.97 -39.65 -1.36
N GLY A 339 -17.22 -40.45 -2.13
CA GLY A 339 -15.87 -40.89 -1.74
C GLY A 339 -14.94 -39.71 -1.43
N ARG A 340 -13.80 -39.95 -0.75
CA ARG A 340 -12.82 -38.93 -0.30
C ARG A 340 -12.75 -37.71 -1.24
N LEU A 341 -13.36 -36.62 -0.78
CA LEU A 341 -13.51 -35.39 -1.54
C LEU A 341 -12.23 -34.56 -1.40
N GLY A 342 -11.54 -34.33 -2.51
CA GLY A 342 -10.31 -33.53 -2.54
C GLY A 342 -10.52 -32.10 -2.05
N VAL A 343 -9.48 -31.52 -1.44
CA VAL A 343 -9.42 -30.10 -1.09
C VAL A 343 -8.96 -29.35 -2.34
N THR A 344 -9.87 -28.60 -2.95
CA THR A 344 -9.62 -27.87 -4.19
C THR A 344 -9.15 -26.45 -3.92
N ALA A 345 -9.51 -25.88 -2.76
CA ALA A 345 -9.24 -24.50 -2.42
C ALA A 345 -8.78 -24.39 -0.96
N VAL A 346 -7.67 -23.70 -0.75
CA VAL A 346 -7.16 -23.35 0.57
C VAL A 346 -6.74 -21.88 0.57
N ASP A 347 -7.03 -21.18 1.65
CA ASP A 347 -6.50 -19.85 1.89
C ASP A 347 -6.13 -19.68 3.37
N VAL A 348 -5.15 -18.83 3.64
CA VAL A 348 -4.51 -18.70 4.95
C VAL A 348 -4.30 -17.23 5.27
N HIS A 349 -4.70 -16.83 6.47
CA HIS A 349 -4.46 -15.50 6.98
C HIS A 349 -4.10 -15.56 8.47
N SER A 350 -2.89 -15.13 8.82
CA SER A 350 -2.35 -15.25 10.18
C SER A 350 -2.42 -16.70 10.69
N ASP A 351 -3.05 -16.97 11.84
CA ASP A 351 -3.16 -18.33 12.40
C ASP A 351 -4.40 -19.10 11.94
N TRP A 352 -5.16 -18.55 10.99
CA TRP A 352 -6.39 -19.12 10.50
C TRP A 352 -6.23 -19.64 9.08
N MET A 353 -6.84 -20.78 8.82
CA MET A 353 -6.94 -21.40 7.50
C MET A 353 -8.40 -21.67 7.19
N VAL A 354 -8.81 -21.36 5.98
CA VAL A 354 -10.06 -21.86 5.41
C VAL A 354 -9.72 -22.86 4.32
N CYS A 355 -10.44 -23.98 4.29
CA CYS A 355 -10.31 -24.96 3.22
C CYS A 355 -11.69 -25.40 2.75
N GLY A 356 -11.78 -25.73 1.46
CA GLY A 356 -12.98 -26.25 0.84
C GLY A 356 -12.64 -27.17 -0.32
N GLY A 357 -13.65 -27.87 -0.82
CA GLY A 357 -13.52 -28.67 -2.02
C GLY A 357 -14.76 -29.44 -2.33
N GLY A 358 -14.63 -30.75 -2.44
CA GLY A 358 -15.83 -31.58 -2.49
C GLY A 358 -16.62 -31.61 -1.16
N MET A 359 -16.03 -31.14 -0.06
CA MET A 359 -16.70 -30.95 1.24
C MET A 359 -17.11 -29.48 1.46
N LYS A 360 -17.95 -29.25 2.48
CA LYS A 360 -18.31 -27.89 2.94
C LYS A 360 -17.04 -27.10 3.32
N ALA A 361 -17.03 -25.80 3.05
CA ALA A 361 -15.93 -24.95 3.48
C ALA A 361 -15.85 -24.92 5.02
N SER A 362 -14.65 -24.94 5.58
CA SER A 362 -14.45 -24.98 7.04
C SER A 362 -13.28 -24.12 7.47
N LEU A 363 -13.41 -23.50 8.64
CA LEU A 363 -12.41 -22.64 9.27
C LEU A 363 -11.64 -23.43 10.34
N TRP A 364 -10.32 -23.33 10.31
CA TRP A 364 -9.40 -24.08 11.15
C TRP A 364 -8.39 -23.14 11.79
N HIS A 365 -8.12 -23.38 13.08
CA HIS A 365 -7.01 -22.74 13.76
C HIS A 365 -5.75 -23.60 13.61
N ILE A 366 -4.72 -23.04 12.97
CA ILE A 366 -3.53 -23.79 12.53
C ILE A 366 -2.75 -24.35 13.72
N GLY A 367 -2.55 -23.56 14.77
CA GLY A 367 -1.75 -23.97 15.94
C GLY A 367 -2.38 -25.09 16.75
N SER A 368 -3.71 -25.07 16.92
CA SER A 368 -4.45 -26.09 17.68
C SER A 368 -4.87 -27.28 16.81
N ARG A 369 -4.84 -27.14 15.48
CA ARG A 369 -5.30 -28.13 14.49
C ARG A 369 -6.76 -28.55 14.72
N LYS A 370 -7.57 -27.63 15.25
CA LYS A 370 -9.00 -27.84 15.49
C LYS A 370 -9.82 -27.03 14.51
N MET A 371 -10.88 -27.65 14.03
CA MET A 371 -11.94 -26.97 13.30
C MET A 371 -12.71 -26.07 14.26
N SER A 372 -13.00 -24.85 13.82
CA SER A 372 -13.81 -23.89 14.56
C SER A 372 -15.25 -23.88 14.04
N VAL A 373 -15.42 -23.74 12.73
CA VAL A 373 -16.73 -23.49 12.09
C VAL A 373 -16.78 -24.19 10.73
N THR A 374 -17.97 -24.63 10.32
CA THR A 374 -18.29 -25.06 8.96
C THR A 374 -19.26 -24.06 8.32
N TYR A 375 -19.03 -23.70 7.06
CA TYR A 375 -19.85 -22.75 6.31
C TYR A 375 -20.85 -23.47 5.41
N GLU A 376 -22.12 -23.09 5.54
CA GLU A 376 -23.19 -23.58 4.68
C GLU A 376 -23.37 -22.67 3.47
N ALA A 377 -22.51 -22.85 2.47
CA ALA A 377 -22.61 -22.15 1.19
C ALA A 377 -23.60 -22.83 0.25
N ASP A 378 -24.17 -22.06 -0.69
CA ASP A 378 -25.06 -22.59 -1.73
C ASP A 378 -24.34 -23.54 -2.72
N ALA A 379 -23.00 -23.48 -2.76
CA ALA A 379 -22.19 -24.24 -3.68
C ALA A 379 -22.17 -25.73 -3.32
N SER A 380 -22.59 -26.59 -4.26
CA SER A 380 -22.55 -28.04 -4.09
C SER A 380 -21.11 -28.59 -4.02
N ARG A 381 -20.17 -27.89 -4.67
CA ARG A 381 -18.73 -28.09 -4.55
C ARG A 381 -18.06 -26.75 -4.42
N VAL A 382 -17.18 -26.60 -3.44
CA VAL A 382 -16.38 -25.39 -3.25
C VAL A 382 -15.18 -25.45 -4.20
N LEU A 383 -14.89 -24.37 -4.90
CA LEU A 383 -13.76 -24.26 -5.84
C LEU A 383 -12.85 -23.08 -5.51
N SER A 384 -13.34 -22.09 -4.77
CA SER A 384 -12.57 -20.93 -4.31
C SER A 384 -13.00 -20.56 -2.91
N VAL A 385 -12.02 -20.26 -2.06
CA VAL A 385 -12.21 -19.71 -0.72
C VAL A 385 -11.26 -18.52 -0.55
N LEU A 386 -11.68 -17.50 0.18
CA LEU A 386 -10.88 -16.30 0.42
C LEU A 386 -11.11 -15.76 1.84
N LEU A 387 -10.02 -15.55 2.56
CA LEU A 387 -9.99 -14.90 3.87
C LEU A 387 -9.64 -13.42 3.70
N ILE A 388 -10.52 -12.54 4.16
CA ILE A 388 -10.31 -11.10 4.11
C ILE A 388 -10.09 -10.57 5.54
N GLY A 389 -8.88 -10.04 5.76
CA GLY A 389 -8.53 -9.26 6.94
C GLY A 389 -8.97 -7.80 6.81
N SER A 390 -9.39 -7.19 7.92
CA SER A 390 -9.58 -5.74 8.02
C SER A 390 -8.27 -5.09 8.47
N GLU A 391 -7.82 -4.08 7.73
CA GLU A 391 -6.67 -3.23 8.07
C GLU A 391 -7.10 -1.84 8.58
N ASN A 392 -8.22 -1.75 9.29
CA ASN A 392 -8.65 -0.48 9.90
C ASN A 392 -7.94 -0.23 11.25
N GLY A 393 -6.78 0.43 11.21
CA GLY A 393 -6.09 0.93 12.40
C GLY A 393 -5.63 -0.17 13.38
N SER A 394 -5.57 0.16 14.67
CA SER A 394 -4.97 -0.66 15.75
C SER A 394 -5.55 -2.08 15.94
N LYS A 395 -6.57 -2.48 15.18
CA LYS A 395 -7.15 -3.82 15.17
C LYS A 395 -6.89 -4.50 13.82
N LYS A 396 -5.72 -5.12 13.68
CA LYS A 396 -5.49 -6.11 12.61
C LYS A 396 -6.30 -7.36 12.95
N GLY A 397 -7.34 -7.65 12.18
CA GLY A 397 -8.24 -8.76 12.48
C GLY A 397 -8.90 -9.35 11.24
N LEU A 398 -8.98 -10.67 11.19
CA LEU A 398 -9.76 -11.38 10.18
C LEU A 398 -11.25 -11.06 10.38
N ASN A 399 -12.00 -10.79 9.31
CA ASN A 399 -13.38 -10.30 9.43
C ASN A 399 -14.38 -11.05 8.53
N THR A 400 -13.95 -11.49 7.34
CA THR A 400 -14.87 -12.09 6.36
C THR A 400 -14.26 -13.29 5.66
N VAL A 401 -15.09 -14.30 5.42
CA VAL A 401 -14.77 -15.48 4.62
C VAL A 401 -15.68 -15.49 3.39
N LEU A 402 -15.11 -15.54 2.20
CA LEU A 402 -15.86 -15.73 0.97
C LEU A 402 -15.71 -17.17 0.48
N VAL A 403 -16.82 -17.75 0.05
CA VAL A 403 -16.89 -19.13 -0.46
C VAL A 403 -17.60 -19.09 -1.80
N ALA A 404 -16.99 -19.73 -2.80
CA ALA A 404 -17.54 -19.84 -4.15
C ALA A 404 -17.22 -21.19 -4.77
N GLY A 405 -18.00 -21.58 -5.77
CA GLY A 405 -17.84 -22.88 -6.43
C GLY A 405 -18.97 -23.16 -7.40
N GLN A 406 -19.51 -24.37 -7.39
CA GLN A 406 -20.61 -24.80 -8.26
C GLN A 406 -21.95 -24.20 -7.79
N SER A 407 -22.11 -22.90 -8.00
CA SER A 407 -23.28 -22.08 -7.75
C SER A 407 -23.18 -20.80 -8.56
N GLU A 408 -24.32 -20.13 -8.74
CA GLU A 408 -24.40 -18.79 -9.35
C GLU A 408 -24.02 -17.67 -8.39
N TYR A 409 -23.80 -18.00 -7.12
CA TYR A 409 -23.57 -17.04 -6.05
C TYR A 409 -22.18 -17.15 -5.44
N VAL A 410 -21.65 -16.00 -5.01
CA VAL A 410 -20.55 -15.93 -4.04
C VAL A 410 -21.17 -15.69 -2.66
N SER A 411 -20.92 -16.59 -1.72
CA SER A 411 -21.45 -16.51 -0.36
C SER A 411 -20.38 -15.91 0.56
N GLY A 412 -20.74 -14.87 1.30
CA GLY A 412 -19.89 -14.22 2.29
C GLY A 412 -20.36 -14.51 3.71
N PHE A 413 -19.43 -14.91 4.58
CA PHE A 413 -19.68 -15.30 5.96
C PHE A 413 -18.82 -14.50 6.94
N ASN A 414 -19.29 -14.37 8.17
CA ASN A 414 -18.46 -13.97 9.31
C ASN A 414 -17.62 -15.15 9.81
N LEU A 415 -16.77 -14.94 10.82
CA LEU A 415 -15.96 -16.02 11.40
C LEU A 415 -16.74 -17.05 12.22
N GLU A 416 -17.95 -16.71 12.63
CA GLU A 416 -18.83 -17.57 13.42
C GLU A 416 -19.69 -18.49 12.54
N GLY A 417 -19.66 -18.32 11.21
CA GLY A 417 -20.43 -19.13 10.26
C GLY A 417 -21.75 -18.50 9.80
N VAL A 418 -22.06 -17.29 10.27
CA VAL A 418 -23.27 -16.56 9.87
C VAL A 418 -23.08 -15.97 8.48
N ALA A 419 -24.00 -16.30 7.57
CA ALA A 419 -24.04 -15.73 6.23
C ALA A 419 -24.35 -14.22 6.31
N LYS A 420 -23.44 -13.39 5.80
CA LYS A 420 -23.60 -11.93 5.73
C LYS A 420 -24.05 -11.46 4.35
N ALA A 421 -23.59 -12.11 3.28
CA ALA A 421 -23.92 -11.71 1.91
C ALA A 421 -24.07 -12.90 0.98
N ARG A 422 -24.90 -12.70 -0.03
CA ARG A 422 -25.09 -13.61 -1.15
C ARG A 422 -25.05 -12.77 -2.42
N ILE A 423 -23.96 -12.88 -3.17
CA ILE A 423 -23.68 -12.02 -4.30
C ILE A 423 -23.97 -12.81 -5.59
N PRO A 424 -24.97 -12.42 -6.39
CA PRO A 424 -25.26 -13.08 -7.65
C PRO A 424 -24.16 -12.77 -8.68
N THR A 425 -23.75 -13.79 -9.42
CA THR A 425 -22.79 -13.69 -10.51
C THR A 425 -23.44 -14.04 -11.84
N SER A 426 -22.75 -13.76 -12.95
CA SER A 426 -23.23 -14.11 -14.30
C SER A 426 -22.86 -15.53 -14.73
N SER A 427 -22.14 -16.28 -13.89
CA SER A 427 -21.67 -17.63 -14.17
C SER A 427 -22.49 -18.65 -13.41
N THR A 428 -22.71 -19.84 -13.99
CA THR A 428 -23.37 -20.96 -13.30
C THR A 428 -22.48 -21.68 -12.31
N CYS A 429 -21.16 -21.50 -12.45
CA CYS A 429 -20.14 -22.02 -11.56
C CYS A 429 -19.00 -21.00 -11.51
N VAL A 430 -18.62 -20.61 -10.29
CA VAL A 430 -17.57 -19.63 -10.00
C VAL A 430 -16.28 -20.37 -9.65
N TYR A 431 -15.24 -20.19 -10.47
CA TYR A 431 -13.95 -20.86 -10.31
C TYR A 431 -12.99 -20.09 -9.41
N ASN A 432 -13.05 -18.76 -9.45
CA ASN A 432 -12.13 -17.92 -8.71
C ASN A 432 -12.83 -16.65 -8.23
N VAL A 433 -12.53 -16.30 -6.98
CA VAL A 433 -12.93 -15.04 -6.36
C VAL A 433 -11.67 -14.39 -5.81
N ASN A 434 -11.49 -13.10 -6.12
CA ASN A 434 -10.32 -12.36 -5.67
C ASN A 434 -10.72 -10.99 -5.10
N HIS A 435 -10.08 -10.61 -4.00
CA HIS A 435 -10.23 -9.31 -3.38
C HIS A 435 -9.06 -8.42 -3.79
N GLY A 436 -9.35 -7.21 -4.24
CA GLY A 436 -8.38 -6.22 -4.63
C GLY A 436 -8.76 -4.82 -4.14
N TRP A 437 -7.94 -3.85 -4.52
CA TRP A 437 -8.17 -2.45 -4.19
C TRP A 437 -8.20 -1.62 -5.48
N ASP A 438 -9.20 -0.77 -5.62
CA ASP A 438 -9.22 0.28 -6.62
C ASP A 438 -8.49 1.49 -6.07
N PHE A 439 -7.28 1.72 -6.59
CA PHE A 439 -6.43 2.84 -6.19
C PHE A 439 -6.96 4.21 -6.65
N LYS A 440 -7.86 4.26 -7.64
CA LYS A 440 -8.39 5.54 -8.13
C LYS A 440 -9.47 6.08 -7.21
N ASP A 441 -10.41 5.21 -6.83
CA ASP A 441 -11.56 5.56 -5.99
C ASP A 441 -11.34 5.19 -4.52
N ASP A 442 -10.15 4.69 -4.18
CA ASP A 442 -9.70 4.27 -2.83
C ASP A 442 -10.69 3.33 -2.13
N ARG A 443 -11.11 2.28 -2.84
CA ARG A 443 -12.14 1.35 -2.36
C ARG A 443 -11.79 -0.12 -2.61
N PRO A 444 -12.23 -1.04 -1.74
CA PRO A 444 -12.08 -2.47 -2.00
C PRO A 444 -12.96 -2.88 -3.19
N VAL A 445 -12.43 -3.76 -4.03
CA VAL A 445 -13.14 -4.32 -5.19
C VAL A 445 -13.05 -5.84 -5.12
N LEU A 446 -14.19 -6.49 -5.32
CA LEU A 446 -14.28 -7.93 -5.45
C LEU A 446 -14.43 -8.30 -6.92
N THR A 447 -13.69 -9.31 -7.37
CA THR A 447 -13.85 -9.88 -8.71
C THR A 447 -14.20 -11.36 -8.61
N ALA A 448 -15.11 -11.80 -9.48
CA ALA A 448 -15.49 -13.20 -9.59
C ALA A 448 -15.47 -13.63 -11.07
N SER A 449 -14.96 -14.83 -11.31
CA SER A 449 -14.87 -15.43 -12.65
C SER A 449 -15.21 -16.92 -12.60
N GLY A 450 -15.68 -17.45 -13.71
CA GLY A 450 -16.32 -18.77 -13.74
C GLY A 450 -16.53 -19.31 -15.14
N THR A 451 -17.64 -20.05 -15.32
CA THR A 451 -18.04 -20.64 -16.61
C THR A 451 -18.41 -19.63 -17.70
N SER A 452 -18.64 -18.37 -17.34
CA SER A 452 -18.95 -17.30 -18.30
C SER A 452 -17.69 -16.69 -18.91
N HIS A 453 -17.83 -16.11 -20.10
CA HIS A 453 -16.80 -15.28 -20.73
C HIS A 453 -16.71 -13.86 -20.11
N LYS A 454 -17.56 -13.57 -19.12
CA LYS A 454 -17.60 -12.30 -18.39
C LYS A 454 -16.90 -12.42 -17.06
N ILE A 455 -16.20 -11.36 -16.66
CA ILE A 455 -15.67 -11.20 -15.30
C ILE A 455 -16.63 -10.27 -14.56
N ASN A 456 -17.17 -10.74 -13.44
CA ASN A 456 -18.01 -9.92 -12.58
C ASN A 456 -17.11 -9.08 -11.67
N VAL A 457 -17.36 -7.76 -11.65
CA VAL A 457 -16.63 -6.80 -10.80
C VAL A 457 -17.66 -6.14 -9.89
N PHE A 458 -17.41 -6.20 -8.58
CA PHE A 458 -18.27 -5.63 -7.55
C PHE A 458 -17.51 -4.50 -6.87
N ALA A 459 -17.85 -3.26 -7.22
CA ALA A 459 -17.20 -2.04 -6.74
C ALA A 459 -17.99 -1.30 -5.64
N GLU A 460 -19.22 -1.75 -5.37
CA GLU A 460 -20.07 -1.25 -4.28
C GLU A 460 -20.62 -2.48 -3.54
N GLY A 461 -20.32 -2.61 -2.24
CA GLY A 461 -20.95 -3.65 -1.40
C GLY A 461 -20.12 -4.27 -0.28
N LEU A 462 -18.79 -4.11 -0.23
CA LEU A 462 -18.01 -4.64 0.91
C LEU A 462 -18.03 -3.75 2.16
N HIS A 463 -18.26 -2.43 2.01
CA HIS A 463 -18.58 -1.57 3.15
C HIS A 463 -19.93 -1.92 3.81
N ALA A 464 -20.83 -2.64 3.13
CA ALA A 464 -22.08 -3.10 3.72
C ALA A 464 -21.91 -4.36 4.60
N LEU A 465 -20.73 -4.99 4.59
CA LEU A 465 -20.39 -6.13 5.47
C LEU A 465 -19.78 -5.69 6.81
N ASP A 466 -19.55 -4.38 6.97
CA ASP A 466 -18.98 -3.72 8.14
C ASP A 466 -19.97 -2.76 8.79
N PHE A 467 -21.14 -3.24 9.23
CA PHE A 467 -21.93 -2.52 10.25
C PHE A 467 -22.74 -3.47 11.13
N VAL A 468 -22.38 -3.54 12.42
CA VAL A 468 -23.30 -3.28 13.54
C VAL A 468 -22.48 -2.58 14.65
N PHE A 469 -23.06 -1.52 15.23
CA PHE A 469 -22.53 -0.69 16.31
C PHE A 469 -22.23 -1.43 17.61
#